data_AF-A0A1V5B5T0-F1
#
_entry.id   AF-A0A1V5B5T0-F1
#
_cell.length_a   1.000
_cell.length_b   1.000
_cell.length_c   1.000
_cell.angle_alpha   90.00
_cell.angle_beta   90.00
_cell.angle_gamma   90.00
#
_symmetry.space_group_name_H-M   'P 1'
#
loop_
_entity.id
_entity.type
_entity.pdbx_description
1 polymer ?
#
loop_
_entity_poly.entity_id
_entity_poly.type
_entity_poly.pdbx_seq_one_letter_code
_entity_poly.pdbx_strand_id
1 'polypeptide(L)'
;MAISVRVSSSDCFETSSFAQSYYLDKSTQLKHDIDLESGKISSRMKAAGRGSNRLTHSLSGSDYTLTSDLSSQGTISTFSSSTATGNVASISQNIAGEGCLSVNMQSKQGGVNSGQEAAVANGVLSSSQSLYASEDQGAFSRQITEMEGQGGKVISLAVGEENVLLAEGDYYGQGGMKANLASAASERAIASGFASIDDVSVLSSESVDAFSSMQENAMMGVSGMRMLGDASNIGSFDVSVLNFNLDGEKETTKASGVANSAMTFSGGSYSSFSLTGYRWNTLDPQIQLYLNPTGMAADLTTTSAAEAISAAANTWDDAVAGNIFADTTAVIVDENKVVDDPFSSTPTKDSYNVHGWKSFGNSFVALNRWWTDGTKKDGYYRITESDTWYNLDYGWTTSLTTAETTSKIDLQSVALHELGHCIGMGDIYSTTYGGVLPPSDERTKDYEQVMNLYNGPQRTLGNGDKTGAQILYGRAPSVITVGSGKS
;
A
#
# COMPACT_ATOMS: atom_id res chain seq x y z
N MET A 1 -22.90 23.98 -10.95
CA MET A 1 -22.63 25.43 -10.83
C MET A 1 -21.18 25.61 -10.40
N ALA A 2 -20.44 26.53 -11.00
CA ALA A 2 -19.07 26.84 -10.57
C ALA A 2 -19.07 28.15 -9.77
N ILE A 3 -18.49 28.14 -8.57
CA ILE A 3 -18.32 29.33 -7.71
C ILE A 3 -16.84 29.45 -7.39
N SER A 4 -16.27 30.65 -7.50
CA SER A 4 -14.90 30.93 -7.07
C SER A 4 -14.86 32.17 -6.17
N VAL A 5 -14.16 32.06 -5.05
CA VAL A 5 -13.92 33.16 -4.11
C VAL A 5 -12.42 33.34 -3.98
N ARG A 6 -11.93 34.58 -4.14
CA ARG A 6 -10.52 34.93 -3.95
C ARG A 6 -10.45 36.20 -3.11
N VAL A 7 -9.62 36.16 -2.07
CA VAL A 7 -9.38 37.29 -1.18
C VAL A 7 -7.88 37.37 -0.91
N SER A 8 -7.34 38.58 -0.86
CA SER A 8 -5.94 38.82 -0.51
C SER A 8 -5.88 39.92 0.53
N SER A 9 -5.00 39.77 1.52
CA SER A 9 -4.69 40.78 2.53
C SER A 9 -3.19 41.02 2.51
N SER A 10 -2.80 42.29 2.48
CA SER A 10 -1.39 42.70 2.40
C SER A 10 -1.12 43.82 3.39
N ASP A 11 0.01 43.76 4.07
CA ASP A 11 0.58 44.90 4.79
C ASP A 11 1.92 45.33 4.15
N CYS A 12 2.70 46.16 4.84
CA CYS A 12 3.95 46.73 4.29
C CYS A 12 5.04 45.69 4.01
N PHE A 13 4.93 44.47 4.54
CA PHE A 13 6.00 43.46 4.49
C PHE A 13 5.51 42.06 4.07
N GLU A 14 4.24 41.71 4.25
CA GLU A 14 3.71 40.37 4.00
C GLU A 14 2.39 40.40 3.21
N THR A 15 2.16 39.39 2.38
CA THR A 15 0.89 39.17 1.67
C THR A 15 0.37 37.78 1.97
N SER A 16 -0.87 37.68 2.42
CA SER A 16 -1.61 36.43 2.55
C SER A 16 -2.74 36.40 1.52
N SER A 17 -2.95 35.24 0.89
CA SER A 17 -4.03 35.06 -0.06
C SER A 17 -4.82 33.78 0.19
N PHE A 18 -6.11 33.89 -0.04
CA PHE A 18 -7.12 32.86 0.13
C PHE A 18 -7.81 32.65 -1.21
N ALA A 19 -7.87 31.40 -1.69
CA ALA A 19 -8.59 31.05 -2.90
C ALA A 19 -9.41 29.78 -2.68
N GLN A 20 -10.67 29.81 -3.10
CA GLN A 20 -11.54 28.64 -3.06
C GLN A 20 -12.36 28.52 -4.33
N SER A 21 -12.51 27.28 -4.81
CA SER A 21 -13.34 26.94 -5.97
C SER A 21 -14.25 25.77 -5.67
N TYR A 22 -15.49 25.87 -6.13
CA TYR A 22 -16.55 24.90 -5.89
C TYR A 22 -17.21 24.48 -7.19
N TYR A 23 -17.35 23.18 -7.37
CA TYR A 23 -18.17 22.59 -8.41
C TYR A 23 -19.31 21.85 -7.73
N LEU A 24 -20.45 22.52 -7.66
CA LEU A 24 -21.63 22.09 -6.91
C LEU A 24 -22.68 21.52 -7.85
N ASP A 25 -23.31 20.43 -7.42
CA ASP A 25 -24.49 19.88 -8.08
C ASP A 25 -25.77 20.64 -7.66
N LYS A 26 -26.94 20.23 -8.15
CA LYS A 26 -28.21 20.91 -7.82
C LYS A 26 -28.66 20.69 -6.37
N SER A 27 -28.08 19.72 -5.69
CA SER A 27 -28.44 19.29 -4.34
C SER A 27 -27.51 19.85 -3.26
N THR A 28 -26.37 20.44 -3.64
CA THR A 28 -25.38 20.96 -2.68
C THR A 28 -25.80 22.28 -2.04
N GLN A 29 -25.69 22.36 -0.72
CA GLN A 29 -25.76 23.59 0.06
C GLN A 29 -24.35 23.99 0.50
N LEU A 30 -24.02 25.27 0.37
CA LEU A 30 -22.73 25.85 0.77
C LEU A 30 -22.97 27.09 1.62
N LYS A 31 -22.35 27.14 2.80
CA LYS A 31 -22.19 28.36 3.61
C LYS A 31 -20.70 28.63 3.79
N HIS A 32 -20.28 29.86 3.53
CA HIS A 32 -18.90 30.29 3.67
C HIS A 32 -18.87 31.66 4.35
N ASP A 33 -18.26 31.72 5.52
CA ASP A 33 -18.00 32.93 6.28
C ASP A 33 -16.50 33.25 6.19
N ILE A 34 -16.13 34.48 5.82
CA ILE A 34 -14.74 34.96 5.74
C ILE A 34 -14.64 36.21 6.60
N ASP A 35 -13.73 36.19 7.57
CA ASP A 35 -13.38 37.30 8.44
C ASP A 35 -11.99 37.83 8.06
N LEU A 36 -11.90 39.15 7.84
CA LEU A 36 -10.67 39.84 7.49
C LEU A 36 -10.26 40.76 8.63
N GLU A 37 -9.10 40.47 9.21
CA GLU A 37 -8.44 41.28 10.24
C GLU A 37 -7.11 41.82 9.67
N SER A 38 -6.51 42.80 10.34
CA SER A 38 -5.21 43.33 9.91
C SER A 38 -4.16 42.21 9.88
N GLY A 39 -3.64 41.88 8.69
CA GLY A 39 -2.64 40.82 8.51
C GLY A 39 -3.15 39.38 8.71
N LYS A 40 -4.46 39.17 8.82
CA LYS A 40 -5.04 37.84 9.07
C LYS A 40 -6.34 37.61 8.28
N ILE A 41 -6.42 36.45 7.65
CA ILE A 41 -7.62 35.93 7.01
C ILE A 41 -8.06 34.69 7.79
N SER A 42 -9.32 34.66 8.23
CA SER A 42 -9.91 33.43 8.74
C SER A 42 -11.21 33.11 8.02
N SER A 43 -11.48 31.83 7.81
CA SER A 43 -12.74 31.42 7.19
C SER A 43 -13.30 30.15 7.81
N ARG A 44 -14.62 30.01 7.71
CA ARG A 44 -15.37 28.82 8.07
C ARG A 44 -16.27 28.44 6.92
N MET A 45 -16.24 27.18 6.53
CA MET A 45 -17.06 26.65 5.47
C MET A 45 -17.84 25.45 5.98
N LYS A 46 -19.11 25.39 5.60
CA LYS A 46 -19.93 24.19 5.70
C LYS A 46 -20.50 23.87 4.33
N ALA A 47 -20.29 22.66 3.85
CA ALA A 47 -20.89 22.19 2.61
C ALA A 47 -21.54 20.82 2.82
N ALA A 48 -22.71 20.60 2.25
CA ALA A 48 -23.35 19.30 2.25
C ALA A 48 -24.16 19.09 0.98
N GLY A 49 -24.19 17.88 0.44
CA GLY A 49 -24.87 17.60 -0.83
C GLY A 49 -24.85 16.13 -1.20
N ARG A 50 -25.40 15.82 -2.36
CA ARG A 50 -25.33 14.51 -3.01
C ARG A 50 -24.63 14.62 -4.36
N GLY A 51 -24.54 13.51 -5.09
CA GLY A 51 -24.01 13.50 -6.45
C GLY A 51 -22.52 13.80 -6.52
N SER A 52 -22.09 14.41 -7.63
CA SER A 52 -20.68 14.72 -7.87
C SER A 52 -20.33 16.11 -7.37
N ASN A 53 -19.45 16.19 -6.36
CA ASN A 53 -19.00 17.45 -5.80
C ASN A 53 -17.48 17.54 -5.85
N ARG A 54 -16.97 18.75 -6.07
CA ARG A 54 -15.55 19.06 -5.86
C ARG A 54 -15.40 20.37 -5.10
N LEU A 55 -14.59 20.34 -4.05
CA LEU A 55 -14.23 21.50 -3.24
C LEU A 55 -12.71 21.59 -3.20
N THR A 56 -12.16 22.71 -3.69
CA THR A 56 -10.73 22.99 -3.65
C THR A 56 -10.52 24.24 -2.83
N HIS A 57 -9.70 24.14 -1.78
CA HIS A 57 -9.38 25.20 -0.84
C HIS A 57 -7.86 25.40 -0.79
N SER A 58 -7.39 26.62 -0.97
CA SER A 58 -5.98 26.95 -0.87
C SER A 58 -5.73 28.23 -0.09
N LEU A 59 -4.70 28.18 0.76
CA LEU A 59 -4.10 29.31 1.45
C LEU A 59 -2.66 29.46 0.98
N SER A 60 -2.19 30.68 0.79
CA SER A 60 -0.78 30.94 0.50
C SER A 60 -0.31 32.24 1.14
N GLY A 61 0.95 32.24 1.56
CA GLY A 61 1.68 33.40 2.07
C GLY A 61 2.95 33.61 1.26
N SER A 62 3.92 34.36 1.82
CA SER A 62 5.26 34.51 1.23
C SER A 62 5.95 33.16 1.06
N ASP A 63 5.97 32.36 2.11
CA ASP A 63 6.79 31.14 2.18
C ASP A 63 5.99 29.85 2.48
N TYR A 64 4.66 29.91 2.49
CA TYR A 64 3.82 28.73 2.69
C TYR A 64 2.73 28.56 1.65
N THR A 65 2.28 27.32 1.47
CA THR A 65 1.06 26.99 0.72
C THR A 65 0.37 25.79 1.36
N LEU A 66 -0.92 25.94 1.65
CA LEU A 66 -1.78 24.84 2.08
C LEU A 66 -2.85 24.61 1.01
N THR A 67 -3.17 23.35 0.75
CA THR A 67 -4.21 22.92 -0.19
C THR A 67 -5.04 21.81 0.41
N SER A 68 -6.34 21.83 0.13
CA SER A 68 -7.30 20.78 0.45
C SER A 68 -8.22 20.59 -0.75
N ASP A 69 -8.16 19.40 -1.33
CA ASP A 69 -8.96 18.97 -2.47
C ASP A 69 -9.87 17.82 -2.01
N LEU A 70 -11.17 18.08 -2.02
CA LEU A 70 -12.20 17.11 -1.69
C LEU A 70 -13.03 16.83 -2.94
N SER A 71 -13.19 15.55 -3.26
CA SER A 71 -14.08 15.07 -4.30
C SER A 71 -15.03 14.03 -3.74
N SER A 72 -16.29 14.06 -4.22
CA SER A 72 -17.27 13.04 -3.89
C SER A 72 -18.12 12.67 -5.10
N GLN A 73 -18.55 11.41 -5.13
CA GLN A 73 -19.64 10.89 -5.93
C GLN A 73 -20.56 10.13 -4.98
N GLY A 74 -21.58 10.81 -4.46
CA GLY A 74 -22.43 10.31 -3.39
C GLY A 74 -22.81 11.41 -2.42
N THR A 75 -23.13 11.06 -1.17
CA THR A 75 -23.42 12.05 -0.13
C THR A 75 -22.14 12.63 0.44
N ILE A 76 -22.16 13.91 0.79
CA ILE A 76 -21.05 14.59 1.45
C ILE A 76 -21.58 15.57 2.47
N SER A 77 -20.87 15.68 3.58
CA SER A 77 -20.99 16.72 4.60
C SER A 77 -19.60 17.07 5.06
N THR A 78 -19.21 18.34 4.92
CA THR A 78 -17.92 18.82 5.36
C THR A 78 -18.05 20.13 6.14
N PHE A 79 -17.21 20.26 7.15
CA PHE A 79 -16.95 21.51 7.84
C PHE A 79 -15.45 21.78 7.79
N SER A 80 -15.04 22.95 7.33
CA SER A 80 -13.65 23.37 7.39
C SER A 80 -13.49 24.72 8.06
N SER A 81 -12.38 24.91 8.76
CA SER A 81 -11.94 26.20 9.27
C SER A 81 -10.50 26.42 8.88
N SER A 82 -10.16 27.65 8.50
CA SER A 82 -8.80 28.03 8.14
C SER A 82 -8.43 29.37 8.71
N THR A 83 -7.13 29.53 8.95
CA THR A 83 -6.50 30.81 9.29
C THR A 83 -5.21 30.96 8.51
N ALA A 84 -4.96 32.15 8.00
CA ALA A 84 -3.72 32.55 7.35
C ALA A 84 -3.28 33.91 7.91
N THR A 85 -2.06 33.99 8.42
CA THR A 85 -1.31 35.23 8.69
C THR A 85 -0.15 35.32 7.71
N GLY A 86 0.74 36.31 7.79
CA GLY A 86 1.87 36.32 6.87
C GLY A 86 2.90 35.21 7.10
N ASN A 87 3.01 34.67 8.32
CA ASN A 87 3.98 33.64 8.70
C ASN A 87 3.40 32.28 9.12
N VAL A 88 2.07 32.17 9.28
CA VAL A 88 1.40 30.93 9.73
C VAL A 88 0.15 30.67 8.89
N ALA A 89 -0.09 29.41 8.53
CA ALA A 89 -1.37 28.98 7.99
C ALA A 89 -1.83 27.64 8.56
N SER A 90 -3.14 27.48 8.63
CA SER A 90 -3.77 26.23 9.05
C SER A 90 -5.08 25.99 8.32
N ILE A 91 -5.37 24.71 8.07
CA ILE A 91 -6.67 24.22 7.61
C ILE A 91 -7.04 23.05 8.52
N SER A 92 -8.23 23.08 9.11
CA SER A 92 -8.84 21.91 9.77
C SER A 92 -10.13 21.58 9.04
N GLN A 93 -10.36 20.30 8.75
CA GLN A 93 -11.47 19.84 7.95
C GLN A 93 -12.04 18.54 8.52
N ASN A 94 -13.34 18.51 8.74
CA ASN A 94 -14.09 17.29 9.02
C ASN A 94 -14.91 16.94 7.79
N ILE A 95 -14.89 15.68 7.38
CA ILE A 95 -15.62 15.14 6.23
C ILE A 95 -16.36 13.90 6.69
N ALA A 96 -17.63 13.80 6.30
CA ALA A 96 -18.41 12.59 6.41
C ALA A 96 -19.22 12.41 5.12
N GLY A 97 -19.38 11.18 4.64
CA GLY A 97 -20.23 10.93 3.49
C GLY A 97 -20.26 9.47 3.06
N GLU A 98 -21.08 9.20 2.06
CA GLU A 98 -21.33 7.87 1.52
C GLU A 98 -21.16 7.88 0.00
N GLY A 99 -20.64 6.81 -0.59
CA GLY A 99 -20.35 6.68 -2.02
C GLY A 99 -18.85 6.59 -2.29
N CYS A 100 -18.38 7.20 -3.37
CA CYS A 100 -16.94 7.35 -3.61
C CYS A 100 -16.48 8.72 -3.09
N LEU A 101 -15.60 8.76 -2.11
CA LEU A 101 -15.06 10.01 -1.55
C LEU A 101 -13.54 9.98 -1.57
N SER A 102 -12.92 11.11 -1.84
CA SER A 102 -11.47 11.28 -1.73
C SER A 102 -11.17 12.70 -1.26
N VAL A 103 -10.33 12.79 -0.24
CA VAL A 103 -9.75 14.03 0.25
C VAL A 103 -8.23 13.93 0.18
N ASN A 104 -7.60 14.96 -0.37
CA ASN A 104 -6.15 15.15 -0.38
C ASN A 104 -5.84 16.52 0.21
N MET A 105 -4.93 16.55 1.18
CA MET A 105 -4.50 17.77 1.87
C MET A 105 -2.98 17.85 1.82
N GLN A 106 -2.43 19.00 1.45
CA GLN A 106 -0.99 19.22 1.43
C GLN A 106 -0.63 20.57 2.03
N SER A 107 0.39 20.59 2.87
CA SER A 107 1.04 21.76 3.43
C SER A 107 2.48 21.83 2.95
N LYS A 108 2.92 23.04 2.63
CA LYS A 108 4.29 23.36 2.25
C LYS A 108 4.73 24.59 3.02
N GLN A 109 5.95 24.53 3.55
CA GLN A 109 6.64 25.65 4.18
C GLN A 109 8.07 25.69 3.62
N GLY A 110 8.45 26.73 2.88
CA GLY A 110 9.76 26.80 2.22
C GLY A 110 10.05 25.59 1.34
N GLY A 111 11.11 24.84 1.67
CA GLY A 111 11.53 23.62 0.98
C GLY A 111 10.82 22.34 1.42
N VAL A 112 10.14 22.36 2.57
CA VAL A 112 9.59 21.16 3.22
C VAL A 112 8.09 21.01 2.99
N ASN A 113 7.57 19.78 3.05
CA ASN A 113 6.15 19.51 2.86
C ASN A 113 5.61 18.40 3.76
N SER A 114 4.30 18.43 4.00
CA SER A 114 3.57 17.38 4.69
C SER A 114 2.19 17.25 4.08
N GLY A 115 1.71 16.03 3.83
CA GLY A 115 0.46 15.79 3.12
C GLY A 115 -0.25 14.52 3.53
N GLN A 116 -1.56 14.48 3.24
CA GLN A 116 -2.46 13.40 3.61
C GLN A 116 -3.45 13.10 2.52
N GLU A 117 -3.80 11.83 2.41
CA GLU A 117 -4.89 11.36 1.56
C GLU A 117 -5.78 10.43 2.37
N ALA A 118 -7.09 10.52 2.17
CA ALA A 118 -8.05 9.52 2.57
C ALA A 118 -9.08 9.33 1.46
N ALA A 119 -9.34 8.09 1.06
CA ALA A 119 -10.31 7.79 0.02
C ALA A 119 -11.06 6.49 0.31
N VAL A 120 -12.35 6.44 -0.03
CA VAL A 120 -13.19 5.24 0.02
C VAL A 120 -13.91 5.06 -1.31
N ALA A 121 -14.04 3.80 -1.74
CA ALA A 121 -14.84 3.41 -2.89
C ALA A 121 -16.16 2.78 -2.43
N ASN A 122 -17.29 3.30 -2.95
CA ASN A 122 -18.64 2.79 -2.70
C ASN A 122 -18.92 2.46 -1.22
N GLY A 123 -18.58 3.39 -0.34
CA GLY A 123 -18.57 3.16 1.09
C GLY A 123 -18.88 4.41 1.90
N VAL A 124 -18.73 4.31 3.22
CA VAL A 124 -18.81 5.42 4.17
C VAL A 124 -17.39 5.87 4.50
N LEU A 125 -17.17 7.19 4.54
CA LEU A 125 -15.92 7.78 5.04
C LEU A 125 -16.25 8.85 6.06
N SER A 126 -15.56 8.80 7.20
CA SER A 126 -15.52 9.84 8.22
C SER A 126 -14.06 10.18 8.49
N SER A 127 -13.65 11.41 8.21
CA SER A 127 -12.27 11.84 8.38
C SER A 127 -12.18 13.23 9.00
N SER A 128 -11.29 13.37 9.99
CA SER A 128 -10.87 14.64 10.57
C SER A 128 -9.41 14.87 10.18
N GLN A 129 -9.16 15.89 9.37
CA GLN A 129 -7.84 16.20 8.83
C GLN A 129 -7.44 17.63 9.20
N SER A 130 -6.15 17.83 9.43
CA SER A 130 -5.59 19.14 9.71
C SER A 130 -4.23 19.32 9.04
N LEU A 131 -3.99 20.53 8.55
CA LEU A 131 -2.74 21.01 8.03
C LEU A 131 -2.30 22.24 8.82
N TYR A 132 -1.00 22.38 8.98
CA TYR A 132 -0.36 23.53 9.59
C TYR A 132 0.97 23.81 8.88
N ALA A 133 1.26 25.08 8.62
CA ALA A 133 2.58 25.52 8.16
C ALA A 133 2.98 26.78 8.91
N SER A 134 4.23 26.84 9.37
CA SER A 134 4.83 28.04 9.93
C SER A 134 6.33 28.03 9.76
N GLU A 135 6.94 29.21 9.62
CA GLU A 135 8.39 29.35 9.52
C GLU A 135 9.15 28.66 10.67
N ASP A 136 8.64 28.74 11.90
CA ASP A 136 9.33 28.21 13.09
C ASP A 136 9.20 26.68 13.27
N GLN A 137 8.16 26.06 12.70
CA GLN A 137 7.84 24.64 12.96
C GLN A 137 7.78 23.77 11.69
N GLY A 138 7.96 24.36 10.51
CA GLY A 138 7.87 23.64 9.24
C GLY A 138 6.43 23.35 8.81
N ALA A 139 6.22 22.18 8.20
CA ALA A 139 4.94 21.71 7.68
C ALA A 139 4.44 20.51 8.50
N PHE A 140 3.16 20.50 8.87
CA PHE A 140 2.55 19.44 9.68
C PHE A 140 1.18 19.05 9.13
N SER A 141 0.87 17.76 9.22
CA SER A 141 -0.44 17.23 8.91
C SER A 141 -0.86 16.14 9.90
N ARG A 142 -2.17 16.04 10.16
CA ARG A 142 -2.78 14.97 10.97
C ARG A 142 -4.13 14.56 10.42
N GLN A 143 -4.35 13.26 10.27
CA GLN A 143 -5.63 12.67 9.90
C GLN A 143 -6.08 11.63 10.90
N ILE A 144 -7.38 11.59 11.14
CA ILE A 144 -8.09 10.51 11.82
C ILE A 144 -9.21 10.09 10.87
N THR A 145 -9.08 8.91 10.29
CA THR A 145 -9.97 8.40 9.25
C THR A 145 -10.56 7.08 9.70
N GLU A 146 -11.87 6.95 9.54
CA GLU A 146 -12.60 5.69 9.60
C GLU A 146 -13.40 5.56 8.31
N MET A 147 -13.29 4.41 7.66
CA MET A 147 -14.02 4.15 6.43
C MET A 147 -14.39 2.69 6.31
N GLU A 148 -15.52 2.45 5.64
CA GLU A 148 -16.00 1.11 5.31
C GLU A 148 -16.55 1.13 3.89
N GLY A 149 -16.10 0.22 3.03
CA GLY A 149 -16.50 0.21 1.63
C GLY A 149 -15.92 -0.95 0.85
N GLN A 150 -15.99 -0.87 -0.49
CA GLN A 150 -15.40 -1.86 -1.39
C GLN A 150 -13.89 -1.70 -1.58
N GLY A 151 -13.33 -0.66 -0.96
CA GLY A 151 -11.92 -0.38 -0.91
C GLY A 151 -11.68 0.96 -0.25
N GLY A 152 -10.51 1.15 0.30
CA GLY A 152 -10.13 2.39 0.95
C GLY A 152 -8.63 2.59 0.97
N LYS A 153 -8.21 3.84 1.13
CA LYS A 153 -6.81 4.24 1.10
C LYS A 153 -6.56 5.38 2.07
N VAL A 154 -5.42 5.35 2.75
CA VAL A 154 -4.87 6.46 3.53
C VAL A 154 -3.40 6.66 3.18
N ILE A 155 -2.97 7.92 3.11
CA ILE A 155 -1.55 8.31 2.98
C ILE A 155 -1.23 9.37 4.01
N SER A 156 -0.05 9.29 4.62
CA SER A 156 0.59 10.35 5.41
C SER A 156 2.03 10.52 4.93
N LEU A 157 2.34 11.66 4.32
CA LEU A 157 3.64 11.98 3.73
C LEU A 157 4.28 13.15 4.48
N ALA A 158 5.58 13.11 4.68
CA ALA A 158 6.42 14.24 5.06
C ALA A 158 7.71 14.23 4.22
N VAL A 159 8.12 15.40 3.72
CA VAL A 159 9.40 15.62 3.03
C VAL A 159 10.12 16.72 3.79
N GLY A 160 11.10 16.33 4.61
CA GLY A 160 12.01 17.23 5.29
C GLY A 160 13.18 17.61 4.39
N GLU A 161 14.17 18.29 4.96
CA GLU A 161 15.40 18.64 4.24
C GLU A 161 16.33 17.43 4.06
N GLU A 162 16.38 16.55 5.07
CA GLU A 162 17.28 15.40 5.10
C GLU A 162 16.65 14.08 4.64
N ASN A 163 15.32 13.94 4.71
CA ASN A 163 14.63 12.68 4.44
C ASN A 163 13.16 12.85 4.03
N VAL A 164 12.61 11.79 3.44
CA VAL A 164 11.19 11.60 3.13
C VAL A 164 10.66 10.47 3.99
N LEU A 165 9.47 10.67 4.54
CA LEU A 165 8.72 9.64 5.23
C LEU A 165 7.32 9.53 4.65
N LEU A 166 6.92 8.32 4.27
CA LEU A 166 5.57 8.00 3.83
C LEU A 166 5.05 6.82 4.66
N ALA A 167 3.87 6.98 5.25
CA ALA A 167 3.07 5.89 5.77
C ALA A 167 1.81 5.81 4.91
N GLU A 168 1.55 4.66 4.31
CA GLU A 168 0.40 4.43 3.47
C GLU A 168 -0.28 3.13 3.83
N GLY A 169 -1.58 3.07 3.58
CA GLY A 169 -2.33 1.85 3.72
C GLY A 169 -3.54 1.85 2.82
N ASP A 170 -3.85 0.71 2.24
CA ASP A 170 -5.02 0.50 1.42
C ASP A 170 -5.63 -0.87 1.64
N TYR A 171 -6.90 -1.00 1.26
CA TYR A 171 -7.58 -2.28 1.19
C TYR A 171 -8.48 -2.33 -0.04
N TYR A 172 -8.69 -3.56 -0.50
CA TYR A 172 -9.62 -3.90 -1.56
C TYR A 172 -10.65 -4.92 -1.09
N GLY A 173 -11.84 -4.84 -1.66
CA GLY A 173 -13.00 -5.64 -1.28
C GLY A 173 -13.71 -5.09 -0.04
N GLN A 174 -14.95 -5.55 0.19
CA GLN A 174 -15.77 -5.08 1.32
C GLN A 174 -14.98 -5.15 2.63
N GLY A 175 -14.91 -4.05 3.38
CA GLY A 175 -14.25 -4.04 4.67
C GLY A 175 -14.09 -2.65 5.26
N GLY A 176 -13.40 -2.60 6.39
CA GLY A 176 -13.17 -1.36 7.12
C GLY A 176 -11.70 -1.04 7.31
N MET A 177 -11.36 0.25 7.32
CA MET A 177 -10.07 0.75 7.78
C MET A 177 -10.27 1.84 8.81
N LYS A 178 -9.46 1.81 9.87
CA LYS A 178 -9.26 2.93 10.79
C LYS A 178 -7.80 3.35 10.76
N ALA A 179 -7.54 4.64 10.62
CA ALA A 179 -6.19 5.16 10.64
C ALA A 179 -6.14 6.48 11.42
N ASN A 180 -5.12 6.63 12.25
CA ASN A 180 -4.76 7.91 12.87
C ASN A 180 -3.30 8.13 12.56
N LEU A 181 -3.02 8.96 11.56
CA LEU A 181 -1.67 9.20 11.04
C LEU A 181 -1.35 10.69 11.16
N ALA A 182 -0.14 10.99 11.61
CA ALA A 182 0.41 12.33 11.61
C ALA A 182 1.76 12.32 10.89
N SER A 183 2.09 13.43 10.24
CA SER A 183 3.42 13.66 9.69
C SER A 183 3.83 15.11 9.91
N ALA A 184 5.13 15.31 10.12
CA ALA A 184 5.72 16.64 10.23
C ALA A 184 7.02 16.68 9.43
N ALA A 185 7.32 17.82 8.85
CA ALA A 185 8.54 18.06 8.09
C ALA A 185 9.15 19.39 8.49
N SER A 186 10.41 19.31 8.91
CA SER A 186 11.31 20.44 9.11
C SER A 186 12.68 20.03 8.54
N GLU A 187 13.75 20.14 9.31
CA GLU A 187 15.06 19.55 8.96
C GLU A 187 14.90 18.05 8.63
N ARG A 188 14.10 17.33 9.42
CA ARG A 188 13.74 15.92 9.16
C ARG A 188 12.23 15.74 9.00
N ALA A 189 11.85 14.77 8.19
CA ALA A 189 10.52 14.19 8.13
C ALA A 189 10.32 13.20 9.27
N ILE A 190 9.20 13.34 9.97
CA ILE A 190 8.72 12.43 11.03
C ILE A 190 7.27 12.03 10.75
N ALA A 191 6.88 10.85 11.20
CA ALA A 191 5.50 10.41 11.20
C ALA A 191 5.18 9.66 12.50
N SER A 192 3.90 9.49 12.76
CA SER A 192 3.44 8.67 13.89
C SER A 192 2.03 8.18 13.63
N GLY A 193 1.66 7.15 14.38
CA GLY A 193 0.28 6.68 14.46
C GLY A 193 0.08 5.30 13.83
N PHE A 194 -1.17 4.91 13.65
CA PHE A 194 -1.53 3.52 13.36
C PHE A 194 -2.53 3.39 12.22
N ALA A 195 -2.61 2.19 11.66
CA ALA A 195 -3.66 1.76 10.76
C ALA A 195 -4.15 0.35 11.14
N SER A 196 -5.45 0.14 11.06
CA SER A 196 -6.09 -1.17 11.18
C SER A 196 -6.99 -1.46 10.00
N ILE A 197 -7.03 -2.72 9.60
CA ILE A 197 -7.96 -3.28 8.60
C ILE A 197 -8.86 -4.27 9.30
N ASP A 198 -10.17 -4.13 9.16
CA ASP A 198 -11.19 -4.95 9.84
C ASP A 198 -10.94 -5.10 11.35
N ASP A 199 -10.61 -3.99 12.01
CA ASP A 199 -10.25 -3.90 13.43
C ASP A 199 -8.95 -4.63 13.84
N VAL A 200 -8.21 -5.21 12.90
CA VAL A 200 -6.88 -5.77 13.14
C VAL A 200 -5.82 -4.72 12.84
N SER A 201 -5.00 -4.38 13.84
CA SER A 201 -3.91 -3.42 13.71
C SER A 201 -2.83 -3.99 12.78
N VAL A 202 -2.67 -3.43 11.59
CA VAL A 202 -1.68 -3.87 10.58
C VAL A 202 -0.44 -2.98 10.54
N LEU A 203 -0.54 -1.77 11.10
CA LEU A 203 0.59 -0.86 11.33
C LEU A 203 0.39 -0.17 12.67
N SER A 204 1.34 -0.36 13.60
CA SER A 204 1.27 0.24 14.94
C SER A 204 1.99 1.59 15.01
N SER A 205 1.65 2.39 16.02
CA SER A 205 2.33 3.68 16.28
C SER A 205 3.82 3.50 16.51
N GLU A 206 4.20 2.46 17.25
CA GLU A 206 5.57 2.15 17.57
C GLU A 206 6.37 1.71 16.35
N SER A 207 5.74 1.00 15.40
CA SER A 207 6.36 0.69 14.11
C SER A 207 6.67 1.97 13.34
N VAL A 208 5.69 2.88 13.22
CA VAL A 208 5.90 4.16 12.53
C VAL A 208 6.95 5.03 13.24
N ASP A 209 6.94 5.06 14.57
CA ASP A 209 7.91 5.81 15.37
C ASP A 209 9.34 5.24 15.23
N ALA A 210 9.46 3.90 15.21
CA ALA A 210 10.75 3.24 15.00
C ALA A 210 11.34 3.65 13.64
N PHE A 211 10.56 3.59 12.56
CA PHE A 211 11.00 4.01 11.23
C PHE A 211 11.29 5.50 11.15
N SER A 212 10.49 6.35 11.82
CA SER A 212 10.74 7.79 11.89
C SER A 212 12.07 8.15 12.58
N SER A 213 12.52 7.29 13.51
CA SER A 213 13.77 7.50 14.24
C SER A 213 15.03 6.98 13.51
N MET A 214 14.86 6.20 12.42
CA MET A 214 15.99 5.63 11.69
C MET A 214 16.80 6.72 10.98
N GLN A 215 18.13 6.58 11.05
CA GLN A 215 19.07 7.42 10.30
C GLN A 215 19.46 6.81 8.94
N GLU A 216 19.12 5.55 8.72
CA GLU A 216 19.36 4.83 7.47
C GLU A 216 18.06 4.72 6.67
N ASN A 217 18.19 4.49 5.37
CA ASN A 217 17.05 4.19 4.50
C ASN A 217 16.42 2.87 4.94
N ALA A 218 15.12 2.88 5.19
CA ALA A 218 14.40 1.70 5.61
C ALA A 218 12.93 1.79 5.21
N MET A 219 12.36 0.65 4.85
CA MET A 219 10.91 0.50 4.70
C MET A 219 10.47 -0.88 5.21
N MET A 220 9.24 -0.92 5.74
CA MET A 220 8.51 -2.13 6.08
C MET A 220 7.13 -2.05 5.44
N GLY A 221 6.67 -3.17 4.88
CA GLY A 221 5.30 -3.37 4.44
C GLY A 221 4.70 -4.63 5.04
N VAL A 222 3.38 -4.63 5.20
CA VAL A 222 2.56 -5.80 5.48
C VAL A 222 1.48 -5.85 4.42
N SER A 223 1.47 -6.92 3.64
CA SER A 223 0.44 -7.18 2.63
C SER A 223 -0.28 -8.47 2.98
N GLY A 224 -1.56 -8.59 2.61
CA GLY A 224 -2.28 -9.83 2.88
C GLY A 224 -3.63 -9.98 2.17
N MET A 225 -3.98 -11.24 1.93
CA MET A 225 -5.29 -11.64 1.38
C MET A 225 -6.36 -11.70 2.46
N ARG A 226 -7.56 -11.17 2.16
CA ARG A 226 -8.71 -11.07 3.07
C ARG A 226 -9.88 -11.93 2.66
N MET A 227 -10.51 -12.66 3.57
CA MET A 227 -11.74 -13.43 3.27
C MET A 227 -12.98 -12.61 3.63
N LEU A 228 -13.86 -12.37 2.66
CA LEU A 228 -15.03 -11.51 2.77
C LEU A 228 -16.32 -12.33 2.81
N GLY A 229 -16.45 -13.13 3.87
CA GLY A 229 -17.60 -14.00 4.12
C GLY A 229 -17.36 -15.46 3.73
N ASP A 230 -17.13 -15.75 2.46
CA ASP A 230 -16.81 -17.10 1.97
C ASP A 230 -15.64 -17.11 0.96
N ALA A 231 -15.18 -18.30 0.59
CA ALA A 231 -14.00 -18.52 -0.26
C ALA A 231 -14.14 -17.99 -1.70
N SER A 232 -15.32 -17.51 -2.10
CA SER A 232 -15.57 -16.89 -3.40
C SER A 232 -15.52 -15.37 -3.39
N ASN A 233 -15.39 -14.75 -2.20
CA ASN A 233 -15.31 -13.31 -2.02
C ASN A 233 -14.08 -12.98 -1.17
N ILE A 234 -13.00 -12.56 -1.82
CA ILE A 234 -11.71 -12.27 -1.19
C ILE A 234 -11.34 -10.82 -1.51
N GLY A 235 -10.76 -10.13 -0.54
CA GLY A 235 -10.17 -8.81 -0.64
C GLY A 235 -8.66 -8.87 -0.40
N SER A 236 -8.01 -7.71 -0.32
CA SER A 236 -6.63 -7.63 0.16
C SER A 236 -6.37 -6.32 0.87
N PHE A 237 -5.16 -6.17 1.38
CA PHE A 237 -4.65 -4.91 1.90
C PHE A 237 -3.14 -4.85 1.72
N ASP A 238 -2.63 -3.63 1.63
CA ASP A 238 -1.21 -3.32 1.72
C ASP A 238 -1.07 -2.15 2.69
N VAL A 239 -0.15 -2.25 3.65
CA VAL A 239 0.19 -1.14 4.54
C VAL A 239 1.70 -1.08 4.66
N SER A 240 2.26 0.11 4.45
CA SER A 240 3.69 0.31 4.49
C SER A 240 4.10 1.61 5.15
N VAL A 241 5.33 1.61 5.67
CA VAL A 241 6.02 2.79 6.17
C VAL A 241 7.43 2.81 5.59
N LEU A 242 7.81 3.94 5.00
CA LEU A 242 9.14 4.18 4.44
C LEU A 242 9.77 5.42 5.07
N ASN A 243 11.08 5.37 5.24
CA ASN A 243 11.95 6.50 5.57
C ASN A 243 13.18 6.43 4.66
N PHE A 244 13.38 7.46 3.84
CA PHE A 244 14.51 7.56 2.92
C PHE A 244 15.22 8.90 3.06
N ASN A 245 16.53 8.87 3.26
CA ASN A 245 17.38 10.05 3.20
C ASN A 245 17.32 10.67 1.80
N LEU A 246 17.25 12.00 1.77
CA LEU A 246 17.41 12.82 0.58
C LEU A 246 18.90 13.06 0.40
N ASP A 247 19.58 12.15 -0.30
CA ASP A 247 20.88 12.46 -0.86
C ASP A 247 20.67 13.62 -1.84
N GLY A 248 21.49 14.68 -1.76
CA GLY A 248 21.34 15.92 -2.56
C GLY A 248 21.40 15.77 -4.09
N GLU A 249 21.20 14.56 -4.62
CA GLU A 249 21.03 14.26 -6.03
C GLU A 249 19.56 14.30 -6.44
N LYS A 250 19.26 15.25 -7.33
CA LYS A 250 17.98 15.39 -8.04
C LYS A 250 17.69 14.16 -8.90
N GLU A 251 17.04 13.13 -8.37
CA GLU A 251 16.52 12.03 -9.19
C GLU A 251 15.11 12.36 -9.71
N THR A 252 15.06 13.29 -10.67
CA THR A 252 13.96 13.33 -11.64
C THR A 252 14.36 12.48 -12.84
N THR A 253 13.43 11.66 -13.32
CA THR A 253 13.50 10.75 -14.49
C THR A 253 14.42 9.53 -14.39
N LYS A 254 13.80 8.34 -14.36
CA LYS A 254 14.10 7.18 -15.23
C LYS A 254 13.11 6.02 -15.00
N ALA A 255 11.95 6.11 -15.66
CA ALA A 255 11.12 4.95 -15.96
C ALA A 255 10.83 5.00 -17.48
N SER A 256 11.62 4.30 -18.27
CA SER A 256 11.38 4.09 -19.70
C SER A 256 12.08 2.81 -20.16
N GLY A 257 11.29 1.92 -20.77
CA GLY A 257 11.70 0.60 -21.27
C GLY A 257 11.28 -0.49 -20.27
N VAL A 258 10.42 -1.44 -20.61
CA VAL A 258 10.53 -2.36 -21.76
C VAL A 258 9.15 -2.75 -22.28
N ALA A 259 9.00 -2.77 -23.62
CA ALA A 259 7.84 -3.31 -24.32
C ALA A 259 8.14 -4.70 -24.89
N ASN A 260 7.14 -5.59 -24.71
CA ASN A 260 6.74 -6.76 -25.50
C ASN A 260 7.79 -7.72 -26.09
N SER A 261 7.70 -8.97 -25.67
CA SER A 261 7.96 -10.13 -26.52
C SER A 261 6.89 -11.20 -26.24
N ALA A 262 6.09 -11.52 -27.25
CA ALA A 262 5.02 -12.50 -27.17
C ALA A 262 5.59 -13.92 -26.94
N MET A 263 5.09 -14.59 -25.91
CA MET A 263 5.01 -16.05 -25.84
C MET A 263 3.53 -16.43 -25.90
N THR A 264 3.24 -17.66 -26.31
CA THR A 264 1.87 -18.19 -26.38
C THR A 264 1.84 -19.54 -25.69
N PHE A 265 1.25 -19.57 -24.50
CA PHE A 265 0.60 -20.72 -23.86
C PHE A 265 -0.60 -20.20 -23.05
N SER A 266 -1.65 -21.01 -22.86
CA SER A 266 -2.87 -20.65 -22.10
C SER A 266 -2.55 -20.27 -20.64
N GLY A 267 -3.25 -19.29 -20.05
CA GLY A 267 -3.00 -18.83 -18.67
C GLY A 267 -3.20 -17.32 -18.40
N GLY A 268 -4.22 -16.67 -18.97
CA GLY A 268 -4.51 -15.25 -18.76
C GLY A 268 -3.62 -14.31 -19.58
N SER A 269 -3.74 -13.00 -19.34
CA SER A 269 -3.05 -11.97 -20.13
C SER A 269 -1.61 -11.71 -19.66
N TYR A 270 -0.68 -11.54 -20.61
CA TYR A 270 0.73 -11.23 -20.35
C TYR A 270 0.93 -9.84 -19.72
N SER A 271 -0.07 -8.95 -19.78
CA SER A 271 -0.04 -7.65 -19.13
C SER A 271 -0.64 -7.67 -17.72
N SER A 272 -1.14 -8.81 -17.26
CA SER A 272 -1.78 -8.96 -15.96
C SER A 272 -0.77 -9.21 -14.85
N PHE A 273 0.11 -8.24 -14.62
CA PHE A 273 1.04 -8.26 -13.49
C PHE A 273 1.18 -6.87 -12.86
N SER A 274 1.64 -6.87 -11.61
CA SER A 274 2.02 -5.67 -10.87
C SER A 274 3.39 -5.94 -10.24
N LEU A 275 4.26 -4.94 -10.26
CA LEU A 275 5.57 -5.01 -9.62
C LEU A 275 5.56 -3.99 -8.49
N THR A 276 6.05 -4.39 -7.31
CA THR A 276 6.07 -3.50 -6.14
C THR A 276 7.17 -2.43 -6.25
N GLY A 277 8.13 -2.60 -7.15
CA GLY A 277 9.34 -1.77 -7.24
C GLY A 277 10.48 -2.25 -6.33
N TYR A 278 10.25 -3.33 -5.57
CA TYR A 278 11.25 -4.00 -4.74
C TYR A 278 11.64 -5.34 -5.39
N ARG A 279 12.89 -5.77 -5.19
CA ARG A 279 13.34 -7.12 -5.54
C ARG A 279 14.61 -7.49 -4.79
N TRP A 280 14.95 -8.77 -4.79
CA TRP A 280 16.30 -9.20 -4.42
C TRP A 280 17.29 -8.75 -5.51
N ASN A 281 18.34 -8.00 -5.15
CA ASN A 281 19.19 -7.24 -6.10
C ASN A 281 20.19 -8.08 -6.94
N THR A 282 19.91 -9.36 -7.12
CA THR A 282 20.58 -10.29 -8.03
C THR A 282 19.53 -11.07 -8.81
N LEU A 283 19.85 -11.45 -10.04
CA LEU A 283 18.93 -12.26 -10.88
C LEU A 283 18.83 -13.72 -10.39
N ASP A 284 19.77 -14.14 -9.57
CA ASP A 284 19.88 -15.46 -8.95
C ASP A 284 20.16 -15.26 -7.45
N PRO A 285 19.15 -14.86 -6.66
CA PRO A 285 19.31 -14.49 -5.26
C PRO A 285 19.46 -15.66 -4.30
N GLN A 286 19.08 -16.89 -4.70
CA GLN A 286 19.24 -18.10 -3.87
C GLN A 286 18.66 -17.92 -2.46
N ILE A 287 17.43 -17.42 -2.39
CA ILE A 287 16.73 -17.13 -1.14
C ILE A 287 16.52 -18.43 -0.37
N GLN A 288 17.08 -18.51 0.83
CA GLN A 288 16.84 -19.63 1.74
C GLN A 288 15.55 -19.38 2.52
N LEU A 289 14.60 -20.31 2.44
CA LEU A 289 13.39 -20.31 3.24
C LEU A 289 13.56 -21.23 4.47
N TYR A 290 12.92 -20.85 5.56
CA TYR A 290 12.80 -21.65 6.77
C TYR A 290 11.33 -21.95 7.06
N LEU A 291 11.02 -23.13 7.57
CA LEU A 291 9.71 -23.47 8.09
C LEU A 291 9.80 -23.67 9.60
N ASN A 292 9.04 -22.88 10.35
CA ASN A 292 8.77 -23.16 11.75
C ASN A 292 7.46 -23.97 11.88
N PRO A 293 7.51 -25.25 12.29
CA PRO A 293 6.31 -26.06 12.44
C PRO A 293 5.55 -25.79 13.75
N THR A 294 6.08 -24.93 14.63
CA THR A 294 5.47 -24.63 15.93
C THR A 294 4.07 -24.05 15.72
N GLY A 295 3.07 -24.66 16.36
CA GLY A 295 1.68 -24.20 16.28
C GLY A 295 0.97 -24.51 14.96
N MET A 296 1.61 -25.22 14.02
CA MET A 296 1.03 -25.60 12.72
C MET A 296 -0.30 -26.34 12.85
N ALA A 297 -1.20 -26.11 11.89
CA ALA A 297 -2.50 -26.76 11.82
C ALA A 297 -2.37 -28.30 11.88
N ALA A 298 -3.18 -28.95 12.72
CA ALA A 298 -3.06 -30.38 13.04
C ALA A 298 -3.23 -31.33 11.83
N ASP A 299 -3.91 -30.87 10.79
CA ASP A 299 -4.15 -31.64 9.56
C ASP A 299 -2.96 -31.61 8.59
N LEU A 300 -1.90 -30.88 8.92
CA LEU A 300 -0.65 -30.81 8.16
C LEU A 300 0.45 -31.60 8.86
N THR A 301 1.31 -32.22 8.06
CA THR A 301 2.60 -32.73 8.55
C THR A 301 3.71 -31.77 8.17
N THR A 302 4.77 -31.69 8.99
CA THR A 302 5.90 -30.78 8.76
C THR A 302 6.53 -31.04 7.39
N THR A 303 6.67 -32.31 7.03
CA THR A 303 7.16 -32.74 5.71
C THR A 303 6.25 -32.24 4.60
N SER A 304 4.94 -32.51 4.67
CA SER A 304 4.01 -32.07 3.62
C SER A 304 3.93 -30.55 3.48
N ALA A 305 4.09 -29.80 4.58
CA ALA A 305 4.11 -28.35 4.55
C ALA A 305 5.41 -27.81 3.90
N ALA A 306 6.57 -28.35 4.29
CA ALA A 306 7.85 -27.99 3.70
C ALA A 306 7.90 -28.32 2.20
N GLU A 307 7.34 -29.47 1.80
CA GLU A 307 7.23 -29.89 0.39
C GLU A 307 6.29 -28.97 -0.40
N ALA A 308 5.15 -28.58 0.17
CA ALA A 308 4.22 -27.65 -0.48
C ALA A 308 4.83 -26.27 -0.70
N ILE A 309 5.53 -25.72 0.30
CA ILE A 309 6.22 -24.43 0.19
C ILE A 309 7.39 -24.54 -0.80
N SER A 310 8.17 -25.63 -0.76
CA SER A 310 9.25 -25.88 -1.73
C SER A 310 8.70 -25.99 -3.15
N ALA A 311 7.56 -26.65 -3.35
CA ALA A 311 6.93 -26.75 -4.66
C ALA A 311 6.43 -25.39 -5.17
N ALA A 312 5.93 -24.53 -4.28
CA ALA A 312 5.58 -23.15 -4.62
C ALA A 312 6.82 -22.33 -5.04
N ALA A 313 7.91 -22.42 -4.27
CA ALA A 313 9.20 -21.80 -4.60
C ALA A 313 9.72 -22.24 -5.98
N ASN A 314 9.76 -23.56 -6.22
CA ASN A 314 10.20 -24.12 -7.50
C ASN A 314 9.33 -23.66 -8.68
N THR A 315 8.04 -23.40 -8.45
CA THR A 315 7.15 -22.91 -9.52
C THR A 315 7.57 -21.50 -9.98
N TRP A 316 8.08 -20.65 -9.07
CA TRP A 316 8.67 -19.36 -9.41
C TRP A 316 10.04 -19.50 -10.08
N ASP A 317 10.90 -20.40 -9.59
CA ASP A 317 12.20 -20.69 -10.19
C ASP A 317 12.07 -21.16 -11.65
N ASP A 318 11.12 -22.06 -11.91
CA ASP A 318 10.80 -22.59 -13.25
C ASP A 318 10.39 -21.48 -14.25
N ALA A 319 9.96 -20.31 -13.78
CA ALA A 319 9.55 -19.21 -14.64
C ALA A 319 10.72 -18.33 -15.11
N VAL A 320 11.90 -18.41 -14.48
CA VAL A 320 12.99 -17.43 -14.65
C VAL A 320 14.32 -18.08 -15.05
N ALA A 321 15.37 -17.26 -15.23
CA ALA A 321 16.66 -17.70 -15.78
C ALA A 321 17.59 -18.40 -14.79
N GLY A 322 17.55 -17.98 -13.53
CA GLY A 322 18.31 -18.54 -12.41
C GLY A 322 17.36 -19.03 -11.33
N ASN A 323 17.87 -19.30 -10.14
CA ASN A 323 17.01 -19.74 -9.05
C ASN A 323 16.80 -18.58 -8.07
N ILE A 324 15.54 -18.21 -7.93
CA ILE A 324 15.11 -17.22 -6.96
C ILE A 324 15.28 -17.82 -5.58
N PHE A 325 14.93 -19.10 -5.40
CA PHE A 325 15.09 -19.82 -4.14
C PHE A 325 16.27 -20.80 -4.19
N ALA A 326 16.68 -21.29 -3.02
CA ALA A 326 17.86 -22.14 -2.89
C ALA A 326 17.70 -23.54 -3.55
N ASP A 327 18.61 -23.88 -4.46
CA ASP A 327 18.57 -25.06 -5.36
C ASP A 327 18.48 -26.45 -4.71
N THR A 328 19.13 -26.66 -3.57
CA THR A 328 19.26 -28.01 -2.98
C THR A 328 18.22 -28.31 -1.91
N THR A 329 17.83 -27.30 -1.14
CA THR A 329 16.86 -27.41 -0.04
C THR A 329 16.24 -26.04 0.15
N ALA A 330 15.26 -25.72 -0.71
CA ALA A 330 14.58 -24.44 -0.68
C ALA A 330 14.02 -24.12 0.71
N VAL A 331 13.49 -25.12 1.41
CA VAL A 331 12.91 -24.98 2.77
C VAL A 331 13.67 -25.82 3.79
N ILE A 332 14.25 -25.17 4.80
CA ILE A 332 14.86 -25.81 5.97
C ILE A 332 13.86 -25.77 7.13
N VAL A 333 13.56 -26.93 7.72
CA VAL A 333 12.74 -26.98 8.95
C VAL A 333 13.62 -26.60 10.14
N ASP A 334 13.27 -25.51 10.83
CA ASP A 334 13.96 -25.06 12.03
C ASP A 334 12.96 -24.38 12.99
N GLU A 335 12.70 -25.03 14.13
CA GLU A 335 11.77 -24.53 15.15
C GLU A 335 12.29 -23.29 15.91
N ASN A 336 13.59 -22.99 15.78
CA ASN A 336 14.22 -21.84 16.43
C ASN A 336 14.16 -20.57 15.57
N LYS A 337 13.86 -20.69 14.28
CA LYS A 337 13.60 -19.54 13.40
C LYS A 337 12.13 -19.21 13.52
N VAL A 338 11.79 -18.08 14.12
CA VAL A 338 10.40 -17.73 14.38
C VAL A 338 10.01 -16.60 13.45
N VAL A 339 8.83 -16.71 12.87
CA VAL A 339 8.16 -15.50 12.39
C VAL A 339 7.84 -14.64 13.61
N ASP A 340 8.02 -13.33 13.51
CA ASP A 340 7.68 -12.43 14.61
C ASP A 340 6.14 -12.24 14.72
N ASP A 341 5.68 -11.30 15.55
CA ASP A 341 4.28 -10.90 15.54
C ASP A 341 4.04 -9.95 14.34
N PRO A 342 3.20 -10.32 13.35
CA PRO A 342 2.95 -9.49 12.17
C PRO A 342 2.30 -8.15 12.55
N PHE A 343 1.72 -8.06 13.75
CA PHE A 343 1.09 -6.87 14.32
C PHE A 343 1.86 -6.32 15.53
N SER A 344 3.10 -6.78 15.75
CA SER A 344 3.97 -6.30 16.81
C SER A 344 4.15 -4.80 16.73
N SER A 345 4.18 -4.16 17.89
CA SER A 345 4.66 -2.78 18.01
C SER A 345 6.17 -2.65 17.78
N THR A 346 6.91 -3.74 17.89
CA THR A 346 8.36 -3.79 17.68
C THR A 346 8.69 -4.88 16.67
N PRO A 347 8.42 -4.65 15.37
CA PRO A 347 8.74 -5.62 14.33
C PRO A 347 10.25 -5.89 14.33
N THR A 348 10.64 -7.15 14.21
CA THR A 348 12.04 -7.58 14.29
C THR A 348 12.48 -8.11 12.94
N LYS A 349 13.59 -7.56 12.43
CA LYS A 349 14.32 -8.08 11.27
C LYS A 349 15.42 -9.01 11.77
N ASP A 350 15.42 -10.28 11.39
CA ASP A 350 16.34 -11.30 11.95
C ASP A 350 17.25 -11.99 10.92
N SER A 351 17.15 -11.56 9.66
CA SER A 351 17.84 -12.04 8.46
C SER A 351 17.45 -13.46 8.01
N TYR A 352 16.30 -13.98 8.43
CA TYR A 352 15.76 -15.25 7.95
C TYR A 352 14.43 -15.03 7.23
N ASN A 353 14.18 -15.80 6.16
CA ASN A 353 12.89 -15.78 5.49
C ASN A 353 12.04 -16.93 6.03
N VAL A 354 11.20 -16.66 7.02
CA VAL A 354 10.53 -17.70 7.81
C VAL A 354 9.06 -17.83 7.39
N HIS A 355 8.63 -19.07 7.19
CA HIS A 355 7.23 -19.45 7.09
C HIS A 355 6.77 -19.99 8.44
N GLY A 356 5.70 -19.41 8.99
CA GLY A 356 5.17 -19.76 10.29
C GLY A 356 3.65 -19.66 10.37
N TRP A 357 3.13 -19.82 11.58
CA TRP A 357 1.70 -20.00 11.82
C TRP A 357 1.21 -19.08 12.92
N LYS A 358 0.05 -18.46 12.71
CA LYS A 358 -0.55 -17.58 13.72
C LYS A 358 -2.07 -17.49 13.54
N SER A 359 -2.82 -17.33 14.63
CA SER A 359 -4.25 -16.99 14.57
C SER A 359 -4.40 -15.47 14.53
N PHE A 360 -5.23 -14.98 13.61
CA PHE A 360 -5.51 -13.54 13.45
C PHE A 360 -6.97 -13.24 13.07
N GLY A 361 -7.88 -14.14 13.43
CA GLY A 361 -9.31 -14.06 13.15
C GLY A 361 -9.66 -14.49 11.72
N ASN A 362 -10.91 -14.32 11.33
CA ASN A 362 -11.39 -14.81 10.02
C ASN A 362 -11.15 -13.79 8.89
N SER A 363 -10.38 -12.74 9.13
CA SER A 363 -10.23 -11.65 8.16
C SER A 363 -9.15 -11.92 7.13
N PHE A 364 -8.08 -12.66 7.44
CA PHE A 364 -6.94 -12.87 6.52
C PHE A 364 -6.60 -14.35 6.32
N VAL A 365 -6.11 -14.76 5.16
CA VAL A 365 -5.70 -16.16 4.90
C VAL A 365 -4.24 -16.37 5.22
N ALA A 366 -3.40 -15.46 4.76
CA ALA A 366 -1.98 -15.39 5.03
C ALA A 366 -1.52 -13.93 4.96
N LEU A 367 -0.33 -13.68 5.48
CA LEU A 367 0.34 -12.38 5.47
C LEU A 367 1.77 -12.58 5.00
N ASN A 368 2.30 -11.63 4.25
CA ASN A 368 3.71 -11.51 3.95
C ASN A 368 4.24 -10.17 4.46
N ARG A 369 5.37 -10.21 5.17
CA ARG A 369 6.16 -9.04 5.53
C ARG A 369 7.47 -9.11 4.79
N TRP A 370 7.95 -7.96 4.34
CA TRP A 370 9.25 -7.85 3.70
C TRP A 370 10.00 -6.63 4.23
N TRP A 371 11.33 -6.72 4.16
CA TRP A 371 12.24 -5.66 4.59
C TRP A 371 13.15 -5.22 3.46
N THR A 372 13.37 -3.92 3.33
CA THR A 372 14.38 -3.34 2.44
C THR A 372 15.35 -2.46 3.20
N ASP A 373 16.60 -2.41 2.73
CA ASP A 373 17.61 -1.44 3.18
C ASP A 373 17.70 -0.20 2.28
N GLY A 374 16.75 -0.04 1.36
CA GLY A 374 16.69 1.08 0.44
C GLY A 374 17.78 1.11 -0.64
N THR A 375 18.65 0.10 -0.72
CA THR A 375 19.68 0.03 -1.78
C THR A 375 19.03 -0.22 -3.13
N LYS A 376 19.21 0.68 -4.10
CA LYS A 376 18.61 0.58 -5.43
C LYS A 376 19.56 -0.02 -6.47
N LYS A 377 19.09 -0.97 -7.27
CA LYS A 377 19.84 -1.54 -8.41
C LYS A 377 18.92 -1.90 -9.57
N ASP A 378 19.26 -1.41 -10.76
CA ASP A 378 18.49 -1.52 -12.01
C ASP A 378 17.04 -1.03 -11.87
N GLY A 379 16.82 0.00 -11.05
CA GLY A 379 15.51 0.60 -10.85
C GLY A 379 14.71 0.05 -9.66
N TYR A 380 15.18 -1.01 -9.00
CA TYR A 380 14.47 -1.69 -7.91
C TYR A 380 15.20 -1.57 -6.57
N TYR A 381 14.45 -1.43 -5.47
CA TYR A 381 14.97 -1.42 -4.11
C TYR A 381 15.21 -2.84 -3.58
N ARG A 382 16.29 -3.04 -2.82
CA ARG A 382 16.74 -4.37 -2.36
C ARG A 382 15.83 -4.93 -1.27
N ILE A 383 15.13 -6.02 -1.53
CA ILE A 383 14.58 -6.87 -0.47
C ILE A 383 15.74 -7.57 0.23
N THR A 384 15.66 -7.65 1.55
CA THR A 384 16.68 -8.23 2.43
C THR A 384 16.17 -9.38 3.27
N GLU A 385 14.86 -9.47 3.45
CA GLU A 385 14.17 -10.47 4.27
C GLU A 385 12.69 -10.49 3.93
N SER A 386 12.05 -11.65 4.00
CA SER A 386 10.60 -11.82 3.87
C SER A 386 10.07 -12.97 4.73
N ASP A 387 9.11 -12.64 5.60
CA ASP A 387 8.42 -13.59 6.47
C ASP A 387 6.97 -13.81 6.03
N THR A 388 6.46 -15.03 6.21
CA THR A 388 5.11 -15.42 5.84
C THR A 388 4.37 -16.10 6.99
N TRP A 389 3.17 -15.61 7.31
CA TRP A 389 2.28 -16.21 8.30
C TRP A 389 1.08 -16.86 7.63
N TYR A 390 0.79 -18.10 8.01
CA TYR A 390 -0.45 -18.79 7.64
C TYR A 390 -1.45 -18.77 8.80
N ASN A 391 -2.71 -18.46 8.50
CA ASN A 391 -3.72 -18.29 9.52
C ASN A 391 -4.21 -19.60 10.14
N LEU A 392 -4.08 -19.76 11.45
CA LEU A 392 -4.57 -20.92 12.18
C LEU A 392 -6.09 -21.00 12.34
N ASP A 393 -6.83 -19.93 12.05
CA ASP A 393 -8.29 -19.92 12.10
C ASP A 393 -8.94 -20.61 10.89
N TYR A 394 -8.13 -21.01 9.89
CA TYR A 394 -8.56 -21.77 8.73
C TYR A 394 -8.10 -23.23 8.78
N GLY A 395 -8.90 -24.11 8.19
CA GLY A 395 -8.50 -25.49 7.93
C GLY A 395 -7.56 -25.55 6.73
N TRP A 396 -6.37 -26.12 6.90
CA TRP A 396 -5.37 -26.25 5.84
C TRP A 396 -5.28 -27.66 5.27
N THR A 397 -4.83 -27.76 4.02
CA THR A 397 -4.45 -29.01 3.40
C THR A 397 -3.33 -28.79 2.39
N THR A 398 -2.57 -29.85 2.11
CA THR A 398 -1.60 -29.93 1.01
C THR A 398 -2.08 -30.86 -0.10
N SER A 399 -3.30 -31.41 0.04
CA SER A 399 -3.96 -32.24 -0.96
C SER A 399 -4.83 -31.37 -1.86
N LEU A 400 -4.46 -31.25 -3.13
CA LEU A 400 -5.21 -30.48 -4.11
C LEU A 400 -6.67 -30.95 -4.19
N THR A 401 -6.89 -32.27 -4.27
CA THR A 401 -8.24 -32.84 -4.28
C THR A 401 -9.04 -32.47 -3.04
N THR A 402 -8.40 -32.42 -1.88
CA THR A 402 -9.09 -32.02 -0.64
C THR A 402 -9.44 -30.54 -0.67
N ALA A 403 -8.55 -29.68 -1.15
CA ALA A 403 -8.81 -28.25 -1.26
C ALA A 403 -9.93 -27.93 -2.28
N GLU A 404 -10.02 -28.69 -3.37
CA GLU A 404 -11.07 -28.53 -4.40
C GLU A 404 -12.44 -29.04 -3.95
N THR A 405 -12.49 -29.99 -3.01
CA THR A 405 -13.74 -30.68 -2.61
C THR A 405 -14.23 -30.35 -1.21
N THR A 406 -13.48 -29.56 -0.46
CA THR A 406 -13.80 -29.14 0.91
C THR A 406 -13.58 -27.63 1.08
N SER A 407 -13.90 -27.09 2.25
CA SER A 407 -13.59 -25.69 2.59
C SER A 407 -12.15 -25.50 3.12
N LYS A 408 -11.28 -26.50 2.99
CA LYS A 408 -9.88 -26.39 3.41
C LYS A 408 -9.07 -25.61 2.38
N ILE A 409 -8.16 -24.77 2.87
CA ILE A 409 -7.30 -23.93 2.05
C ILE A 409 -6.06 -24.72 1.61
N ASP A 410 -5.69 -24.58 0.33
CA ASP A 410 -4.51 -25.23 -0.23
C ASP A 410 -3.23 -24.47 0.15
N LEU A 411 -2.38 -25.07 0.96
CA LEU A 411 -1.15 -24.44 1.44
C LEU A 411 -0.19 -24.09 0.30
N GLN A 412 -0.03 -24.97 -0.70
CA GLN A 412 0.87 -24.69 -1.82
C GLN A 412 0.40 -23.48 -2.63
N SER A 413 -0.91 -23.37 -2.87
CA SER A 413 -1.48 -22.24 -3.61
C SER A 413 -1.29 -20.91 -2.88
N VAL A 414 -1.55 -20.87 -1.57
CA VAL A 414 -1.31 -19.67 -0.77
C VAL A 414 0.18 -19.36 -0.68
N ALA A 415 1.03 -20.36 -0.41
CA ALA A 415 2.48 -20.17 -0.42
C ALA A 415 2.98 -19.62 -1.77
N LEU A 416 2.40 -20.06 -2.89
CA LEU A 416 2.76 -19.56 -4.22
C LEU A 416 2.44 -18.07 -4.37
N HIS A 417 1.28 -17.63 -3.87
CA HIS A 417 0.90 -16.21 -3.84
C HIS A 417 1.84 -15.39 -2.94
N GLU A 418 2.02 -15.80 -1.69
CA GLU A 418 2.86 -15.05 -0.72
C GLU A 418 4.33 -15.01 -1.13
N LEU A 419 4.85 -16.08 -1.74
CA LEU A 419 6.20 -16.08 -2.32
C LEU A 419 6.32 -15.12 -3.50
N GLY A 420 5.22 -14.80 -4.19
CA GLY A 420 5.19 -13.71 -5.15
C GLY A 420 5.53 -12.36 -4.52
N HIS A 421 4.93 -12.04 -3.37
CA HIS A 421 5.29 -10.84 -2.60
C HIS A 421 6.74 -10.87 -2.12
N CYS A 422 7.22 -12.02 -1.63
CA CYS A 422 8.62 -12.21 -1.24
C CYS A 422 9.61 -11.83 -2.36
N ILE A 423 9.24 -12.06 -3.63
CA ILE A 423 10.11 -11.77 -4.78
C ILE A 423 9.81 -10.41 -5.44
N GLY A 424 8.87 -9.61 -4.92
CA GLY A 424 8.57 -8.27 -5.42
C GLY A 424 7.42 -8.18 -6.43
N MET A 425 6.60 -9.23 -6.54
CA MET A 425 5.32 -9.19 -7.26
C MET A 425 4.26 -8.52 -6.39
N GLY A 426 3.48 -7.62 -7.00
CA GLY A 426 2.33 -6.99 -6.35
C GLY A 426 1.03 -7.67 -6.74
N ASP A 427 -0.01 -7.48 -5.92
CA ASP A 427 -1.38 -7.81 -6.28
C ASP A 427 -1.80 -7.13 -7.59
N ILE A 428 -2.46 -7.86 -8.48
CA ILE A 428 -2.76 -7.36 -9.84
C ILE A 428 -4.13 -6.69 -9.97
N TYR A 429 -4.96 -6.79 -8.94
CA TYR A 429 -6.29 -6.19 -8.82
C TYR A 429 -6.25 -4.83 -8.11
N SER A 430 -5.08 -4.41 -7.65
CA SER A 430 -4.76 -3.06 -7.19
C SER A 430 -3.82 -2.34 -8.18
N THR A 431 -3.73 -1.01 -8.11
CA THR A 431 -2.69 -0.26 -8.82
C THR A 431 -1.35 -0.47 -8.13
N THR A 432 -0.26 -0.14 -8.82
CA THR A 432 1.13 -0.13 -8.30
C THR A 432 1.33 0.70 -7.01
N TYR A 433 0.30 1.41 -6.54
CA TYR A 433 0.29 2.24 -5.33
C TYR A 433 -1.04 2.13 -4.55
N GLY A 434 -1.63 0.92 -4.47
CA GLY A 434 -2.77 0.68 -3.57
C GLY A 434 -4.12 1.28 -4.00
N GLY A 435 -4.27 1.61 -5.29
CA GLY A 435 -5.52 2.13 -5.85
C GLY A 435 -6.42 1.02 -6.39
N VAL A 436 -7.74 1.21 -6.37
CA VAL A 436 -8.68 0.28 -7.00
C VAL A 436 -8.58 0.38 -8.52
N LEU A 437 -8.28 -0.73 -9.21
CA LEU A 437 -8.45 -0.78 -10.65
C LEU A 437 -9.93 -0.68 -11.01
N PRO A 438 -10.32 0.08 -12.05
CA PRO A 438 -11.73 0.15 -12.43
C PRO A 438 -12.25 -1.26 -12.73
N PRO A 439 -13.52 -1.62 -12.42
CA PRO A 439 -14.07 -2.96 -12.69
C PRO A 439 -14.07 -3.41 -14.17
N SER A 440 -13.75 -2.49 -15.07
CA SER A 440 -13.52 -2.73 -16.50
C SER A 440 -12.09 -3.13 -16.85
N ASP A 441 -11.13 -2.99 -15.93
CA ASP A 441 -9.74 -3.42 -16.11
C ASP A 441 -9.69 -4.94 -16.11
N GLU A 442 -9.12 -5.51 -17.18
CA GLU A 442 -9.11 -6.96 -17.41
C GLU A 442 -8.40 -7.73 -16.30
N ARG A 443 -7.45 -7.09 -15.60
CA ARG A 443 -6.71 -7.70 -14.48
C ARG A 443 -7.60 -8.07 -13.31
N THR A 444 -8.67 -7.31 -13.07
CA THR A 444 -9.63 -7.57 -11.97
C THR A 444 -10.43 -8.88 -12.16
N LYS A 445 -10.34 -9.51 -13.34
CA LYS A 445 -11.04 -10.76 -13.69
C LYS A 445 -10.10 -11.85 -14.19
N ASP A 446 -8.81 -11.59 -14.20
CA ASP A 446 -7.79 -12.53 -14.68
C ASP A 446 -7.35 -13.46 -13.55
N TYR A 447 -8.28 -14.29 -13.08
CA TYR A 447 -8.01 -15.26 -12.02
C TYR A 447 -7.10 -16.42 -12.45
N GLU A 448 -6.60 -16.39 -13.68
CA GLU A 448 -5.55 -17.31 -14.12
C GLU A 448 -4.17 -16.88 -13.60
N GLN A 449 -4.04 -15.69 -12.97
CA GLN A 449 -2.83 -15.23 -12.28
C GLN A 449 -2.89 -15.57 -10.78
N VAL A 450 -1.79 -16.12 -10.23
CA VAL A 450 -1.69 -16.41 -8.80
C VAL A 450 -1.62 -15.12 -7.98
N MET A 451 -1.07 -14.03 -8.53
CA MET A 451 -1.05 -12.71 -7.89
C MET A 451 -2.39 -11.99 -7.97
N ASN A 452 -3.45 -12.69 -8.41
CA ASN A 452 -4.82 -12.23 -8.28
C ASN A 452 -5.43 -12.72 -6.96
N LEU A 453 -6.69 -12.34 -6.71
CA LEU A 453 -7.48 -12.85 -5.62
C LEU A 453 -7.54 -14.38 -5.66
N TYR A 454 -7.28 -15.02 -4.52
CA TYR A 454 -7.49 -16.45 -4.38
C TYR A 454 -8.96 -16.79 -4.64
N ASN A 455 -9.24 -17.55 -5.69
CA ASN A 455 -10.60 -17.98 -6.03
C ASN A 455 -10.76 -19.50 -5.99
N GLY A 456 -9.74 -20.20 -5.47
CA GLY A 456 -9.63 -21.63 -5.41
C GLY A 456 -8.17 -22.08 -5.47
N PRO A 457 -7.92 -23.39 -5.33
CA PRO A 457 -6.57 -23.94 -5.44
C PRO A 457 -5.94 -23.62 -6.80
N GLN A 458 -4.75 -23.03 -6.79
CA GLN A 458 -4.00 -22.59 -7.95
C GLN A 458 -2.49 -22.77 -7.68
N ARG A 459 -1.92 -23.81 -8.27
CA ARG A 459 -0.50 -24.20 -8.07
C ARG A 459 0.37 -23.89 -9.29
N THR A 460 -0.13 -23.12 -10.24
CA THR A 460 0.55 -22.79 -11.49
C THR A 460 0.48 -21.30 -11.76
N LEU A 461 1.61 -20.72 -12.16
CA LEU A 461 1.67 -19.32 -12.54
C LEU A 461 0.93 -19.04 -13.85
N GLY A 462 0.18 -17.94 -13.86
CA GLY A 462 -0.36 -17.35 -15.07
C GLY A 462 0.71 -16.67 -15.91
N ASN A 463 0.31 -16.22 -17.11
CA ASN A 463 1.20 -15.57 -18.06
C ASN A 463 1.72 -14.21 -17.57
N GLY A 464 0.88 -13.45 -16.87
CA GLY A 464 1.24 -12.20 -16.22
C GLY A 464 2.25 -12.43 -15.10
N ASP A 465 1.99 -13.38 -14.19
CA ASP A 465 2.92 -13.72 -13.09
C ASP A 465 4.32 -14.08 -13.62
N LYS A 466 4.38 -14.96 -14.62
CA LYS A 466 5.64 -15.33 -15.30
C LYS A 466 6.32 -14.12 -15.90
N THR A 467 5.55 -13.25 -16.57
CA THR A 467 6.09 -12.04 -17.19
C THR A 467 6.69 -11.10 -16.14
N GLY A 468 5.99 -10.88 -15.02
CA GLY A 468 6.48 -10.05 -13.92
C GLY A 468 7.76 -10.62 -13.30
N ALA A 469 7.77 -11.92 -12.97
CA ALA A 469 8.96 -12.58 -12.44
C ALA A 469 10.15 -12.53 -13.42
N GLN A 470 9.91 -12.70 -14.72
CA GLN A 470 10.95 -12.59 -15.76
C GLN A 470 11.48 -11.17 -15.94
N ILE A 471 10.67 -10.14 -15.68
CA ILE A 471 11.15 -8.75 -15.65
C ILE A 471 12.09 -8.55 -14.45
N LEU A 472 11.75 -9.12 -13.30
CA LEU A 472 12.54 -8.96 -12.07
C LEU A 472 13.85 -9.77 -12.09
N TYR A 473 13.82 -11.01 -12.58
CA TYR A 473 14.88 -12.01 -12.44
C TYR A 473 15.42 -12.56 -13.77
N GLY A 474 14.94 -12.04 -14.89
CA GLY A 474 15.36 -12.47 -16.22
C GLY A 474 14.62 -13.72 -16.71
N ARG A 475 14.71 -13.96 -18.02
CA ARG A 475 13.94 -15.00 -18.71
C ARG A 475 14.68 -16.32 -18.79
N ALA A 476 13.99 -17.41 -18.44
CA ALA A 476 14.45 -18.78 -18.65
C ALA A 476 14.99 -19.01 -20.08
N PRO A 477 16.16 -19.65 -20.26
CA PRO A 477 16.63 -20.05 -21.58
C PRO A 477 15.60 -20.95 -22.25
N SER A 478 15.19 -20.61 -23.49
CA SER A 478 14.26 -21.46 -24.24
C SER A 478 14.95 -22.77 -24.63
N VAL A 479 14.54 -23.89 -24.04
CA VAL A 479 14.99 -25.22 -24.48
C VAL A 479 14.32 -25.52 -25.82
N ILE A 480 15.02 -25.21 -26.92
CA ILE A 480 14.63 -25.71 -28.25
C ILE A 480 15.13 -27.16 -28.32
N THR A 481 14.24 -28.12 -28.07
CA THR A 481 14.52 -29.53 -28.34
C THR A 481 14.57 -29.72 -29.86
N VAL A 482 15.76 -29.63 -30.44
CA VAL A 482 15.98 -30.05 -31.83
C VAL A 482 15.87 -31.58 -31.84
N GLY A 483 14.70 -32.08 -32.22
CA GLY A 483 14.48 -33.50 -32.43
C GLY A 483 15.54 -34.04 -33.40
N SER A 484 16.30 -35.03 -32.95
CA SER A 484 17.26 -35.75 -33.79
C SER A 484 16.51 -36.43 -34.93
N GLY A 485 16.59 -35.82 -36.12
CA GLY A 485 16.18 -36.46 -37.36
C GLY A 485 16.94 -37.76 -37.52
N LYS A 486 16.23 -38.89 -37.55
CA LYS A 486 16.78 -40.17 -37.94
C LYS A 486 17.29 -40.07 -39.38
N SER A 487 18.51 -40.57 -39.56
CA SER A 487 19.24 -40.75 -40.82
C SER A 487 18.46 -41.47 -41.90
#